data_AF-A0A0D0L2S4-F1
#
_entry.id   AF-A0A0D0L2S4-F1
#
_cell.length_a   1.000
_cell.length_b   1.000
_cell.length_c   1.000
_cell.angle_alpha   90.00
_cell.angle_beta   90.00
_cell.angle_gamma   90.00
#
_symmetry.space_group_name_H-M   'P 1'
#
loop_
_entity.id
_entity.type
_entity.pdbx_description
1 polymer ?
#
loop_
_entity_poly.entity_id
_entity_poly.type
_entity_poly.pdbx_seq_one_letter_code
_entity_poly.pdbx_strand_id
1 'polypeptide(L)'
;GMNTLTAADGRTVAAVSAYIEATGATLLAEGIETPAHLTRARALGATLGQGWMFGRPASLAAEHHSAELSWSPAPRSPREMTSDDIPAVPSDLFEHRAPSIGDKALLLTMARGIEDFARAAGEQLTVQSAFQRSRWFAPNVVERYAALAAKHPFVAAVGAGLSPEPAPGVRGAGLDPSERFAREWTVTAVGAHYFAALIARDIGDTDRPDADRRFEFILTHDRHLVVAAARSLMARVLPLSR
;
A
#
# COMPACT_ATOMS: atom_id res chain seq x y z
N GLY A 1 -15.55 18.80 -6.01
CA GLY A 1 -14.73 19.02 -4.79
C GLY A 1 -13.93 17.77 -4.54
N MET A 2 -12.62 17.90 -4.32
CA MET A 2 -11.75 16.77 -4.01
C MET A 2 -12.27 16.05 -2.77
N ASN A 3 -12.90 14.88 -2.95
CA ASN A 3 -13.33 14.05 -1.84
C ASN A 3 -12.08 13.46 -1.19
N THR A 4 -11.62 14.11 -0.12
CA THR A 4 -10.50 13.70 0.70
C THR A 4 -10.89 12.40 1.38
N LEU A 5 -10.20 11.31 1.04
CA LEU A 5 -10.43 10.01 1.66
C LEU A 5 -10.23 10.13 3.17
N THR A 6 -11.26 9.80 3.92
CA THR A 6 -11.29 9.78 5.38
C THR A 6 -10.52 8.57 5.91
N ALA A 7 -10.25 8.54 7.22
CA ALA A 7 -9.66 7.36 7.88
C ALA A 7 -10.57 6.11 7.78
N ALA A 8 -11.88 6.28 7.65
CA ALA A 8 -12.81 5.17 7.40
C ALA A 8 -12.61 4.56 6.01
N ASP A 9 -12.27 5.39 5.02
CA ASP A 9 -12.06 4.93 3.65
C ASP A 9 -10.80 4.05 3.53
N GLY A 10 -9.74 4.36 4.28
CA GLY A 10 -8.50 3.56 4.29
C GLY A 10 -8.70 2.12 4.80
N ARG A 11 -9.46 1.94 5.89
CA ARG A 11 -9.77 0.59 6.42
C ARG A 11 -10.66 -0.20 5.46
N THR A 12 -11.64 0.46 4.84
CA THR A 12 -12.50 -0.16 3.83
C THR A 12 -11.70 -0.63 2.63
N VAL A 13 -10.80 0.21 2.10
CA VAL A 13 -9.91 -0.14 0.98
C VAL A 13 -9.03 -1.36 1.32
N ALA A 14 -8.44 -1.39 2.52
CA ALA A 14 -7.63 -2.54 2.95
C ALA A 14 -8.47 -3.82 3.03
N ALA A 15 -9.64 -3.77 3.69
CA ALA A 15 -10.52 -4.92 3.82
C ALA A 15 -11.02 -5.45 2.47
N VAL A 16 -11.40 -4.55 1.56
CA VAL A 16 -11.82 -4.90 0.19
C VAL A 16 -10.66 -5.54 -0.57
N SER A 17 -9.45 -4.98 -0.47
CA SER A 17 -8.27 -5.54 -1.14
C SER A 17 -7.94 -6.95 -0.62
N ALA A 18 -7.99 -7.16 0.70
CA ALA A 18 -7.79 -8.47 1.31
C ALA A 18 -8.83 -9.50 0.83
N TYR A 19 -10.11 -9.09 0.75
CA TYR A 19 -11.18 -9.96 0.27
C TYR A 19 -10.99 -10.33 -1.20
N ILE A 20 -10.62 -9.37 -2.05
CA ILE A 20 -10.32 -9.60 -3.47
C ILE A 20 -9.17 -10.61 -3.61
N GLU A 21 -8.10 -10.46 -2.84
CA GLU A 21 -6.96 -11.37 -2.89
C GLU A 21 -7.31 -12.78 -2.42
N ALA A 22 -8.10 -12.91 -1.35
CA ALA A 22 -8.49 -14.19 -0.80
C ALA A 22 -9.47 -14.96 -1.71
N THR A 23 -10.31 -14.26 -2.48
CA THR A 23 -11.44 -14.86 -3.21
C THR A 23 -11.33 -14.79 -4.73
N GLY A 24 -10.48 -13.90 -5.25
CA GLY A 24 -10.49 -13.52 -6.66
C GLY A 24 -11.73 -12.70 -7.07
N ALA A 25 -12.43 -12.09 -6.13
CA ALA A 25 -13.59 -11.24 -6.40
C ALA A 25 -13.21 -10.04 -7.28
N THR A 26 -14.17 -9.57 -8.08
CA THR A 26 -13.99 -8.37 -8.90
C THR A 26 -14.50 -7.13 -8.20
N LEU A 27 -13.75 -6.04 -8.33
CA LEU A 27 -14.13 -4.73 -7.83
C LEU A 27 -14.85 -3.90 -8.91
N LEU A 28 -16.09 -3.52 -8.62
CA LEU A 28 -16.90 -2.55 -9.36
C LEU A 28 -16.86 -1.20 -8.63
N ALA A 29 -16.46 -0.14 -9.33
CA ALA A 29 -16.49 1.22 -8.79
C ALA A 29 -17.69 2.00 -9.32
N GLU A 30 -18.52 2.53 -8.42
CA GLU A 30 -19.67 3.38 -8.77
C GLU A 30 -19.39 4.87 -8.58
N GLY A 31 -20.19 5.74 -9.18
CA GLY A 31 -20.03 7.20 -9.05
C GLY A 31 -18.83 7.79 -9.82
N ILE A 32 -18.39 7.12 -10.89
CA ILE A 32 -17.32 7.64 -11.75
C ILE A 32 -17.88 8.74 -12.65
N GLU A 33 -17.60 9.98 -12.29
CA GLU A 33 -18.10 11.19 -12.97
C GLU A 33 -16.97 11.98 -13.65
N THR A 34 -15.73 11.78 -13.22
CA THR A 34 -14.57 12.54 -13.71
C THR A 34 -13.40 11.61 -14.03
N PRO A 35 -12.45 12.04 -14.90
CA PRO A 35 -11.22 11.29 -15.15
C PRO A 35 -10.42 10.99 -13.87
N ALA A 36 -10.47 11.89 -12.88
CA ALA A 36 -9.84 11.66 -11.58
C ALA A 36 -10.49 10.50 -10.81
N HIS A 37 -11.82 10.37 -10.85
CA HIS A 37 -12.52 9.21 -10.26
C HIS A 37 -12.11 7.91 -10.93
N LEU A 38 -12.02 7.91 -12.27
CA LEU A 38 -11.61 6.74 -13.04
C LEU A 38 -10.18 6.30 -12.71
N THR A 39 -9.24 7.24 -12.66
CA THR A 39 -7.84 6.98 -12.27
C THR A 39 -7.78 6.36 -10.87
N ARG A 40 -8.51 6.91 -9.91
CA ARG A 40 -8.59 6.38 -8.54
C ARG A 40 -9.19 4.97 -8.49
N ALA A 41 -10.30 4.74 -9.19
CA ALA A 41 -10.95 3.44 -9.26
C ALA A 41 -10.02 2.35 -9.80
N ARG A 42 -9.31 2.64 -10.90
CA ARG A 42 -8.31 1.74 -11.48
C ARG A 42 -7.16 1.47 -10.53
N ALA A 43 -6.65 2.50 -9.86
CA ALA A 43 -5.56 2.34 -8.90
C ALA A 43 -5.94 1.42 -7.72
N LEU A 44 -7.21 1.42 -7.32
CA LEU A 44 -7.77 0.51 -6.30
C LEU A 44 -8.03 -0.92 -6.81
N GLY A 45 -7.76 -1.21 -8.08
CA GLY A 45 -7.97 -2.53 -8.68
C GLY A 45 -9.37 -2.75 -9.25
N ALA A 46 -10.17 -1.69 -9.44
CA ALA A 46 -11.46 -1.81 -10.10
C ALA A 46 -11.27 -2.17 -11.59
N THR A 47 -11.81 -3.32 -11.99
CA THR A 47 -11.86 -3.74 -13.40
C THR A 47 -13.21 -3.43 -14.05
N LEU A 48 -14.22 -3.11 -13.23
CA LEU A 48 -15.53 -2.62 -13.67
C LEU A 48 -15.80 -1.23 -13.09
N GLY A 49 -16.60 -0.43 -13.81
CA GLY A 49 -16.99 0.90 -13.33
C GLY A 49 -18.32 1.38 -13.89
N GLN A 50 -19.06 2.17 -13.11
CA GLN A 50 -20.25 2.89 -13.55
C GLN A 50 -20.28 4.34 -13.02
N GLY A 51 -20.98 5.20 -13.74
CA GLY A 51 -21.18 6.60 -13.39
C GLY A 51 -21.39 7.48 -14.62
N TRP A 52 -21.70 8.75 -14.41
CA TRP A 52 -22.07 9.68 -15.49
C TRP A 52 -20.97 9.90 -16.53
N MET A 53 -19.71 9.59 -16.21
CA MET A 53 -18.61 9.58 -17.18
C MET A 53 -18.82 8.53 -18.27
N PHE A 54 -19.50 7.42 -17.96
CA PHE A 54 -19.79 6.32 -18.89
C PHE A 54 -21.20 6.36 -19.47
N GLY A 55 -22.13 7.01 -18.77
CA GLY A 55 -23.51 7.18 -19.21
C GLY A 55 -24.42 7.55 -18.05
N ARG A 56 -25.50 8.28 -18.34
CA ARG A 56 -26.55 8.55 -17.35
C ARG A 56 -27.59 7.43 -17.39
N PRO A 57 -28.30 7.17 -16.28
CA PRO A 57 -29.48 6.31 -16.31
C PRO A 57 -30.44 6.78 -17.40
N ALA A 58 -30.81 5.87 -18.29
CA ALA A 58 -31.73 6.11 -19.40
C ALA A 58 -32.75 4.97 -19.46
N SER A 59 -33.90 5.21 -20.10
CA SER A 59 -34.85 4.14 -20.38
C SER A 59 -34.18 3.04 -21.19
N LEU A 60 -34.47 1.78 -20.87
CA LEU A 60 -33.99 0.63 -21.64
C LEU A 60 -34.37 0.81 -23.12
N ALA A 61 -33.36 0.87 -23.98
CA ALA A 61 -33.58 0.91 -25.43
C ALA A 61 -34.21 -0.42 -25.88
N ALA A 62 -35.15 -0.36 -26.82
CA ALA A 62 -35.81 -1.55 -27.37
C ALA A 62 -34.85 -2.49 -28.11
N GLU A 63 -33.69 -1.96 -28.54
CA GLU A 63 -32.62 -2.71 -29.17
C GLU A 63 -31.46 -2.88 -28.18
N HIS A 64 -31.27 -4.12 -27.73
CA HIS A 64 -30.14 -4.50 -26.89
C HIS A 64 -28.92 -4.76 -27.77
N HIS A 65 -27.93 -3.88 -27.72
CA HIS A 65 -26.59 -4.26 -28.13
C HIS A 65 -26.00 -5.11 -27.00
N SER A 66 -26.17 -6.43 -27.09
CA SER A 66 -25.38 -7.37 -26.30
C SER A 66 -23.93 -7.25 -26.76
N ALA A 67 -23.18 -6.31 -26.16
CA ALA A 67 -21.74 -6.45 -26.18
C ALA A 67 -21.45 -7.75 -25.43
N GLU A 68 -20.89 -8.74 -26.12
CA GLU A 68 -20.31 -9.90 -25.46
C GLU A 68 -19.23 -9.38 -24.51
N LEU A 69 -19.57 -9.28 -23.23
CA LEU A 69 -18.60 -9.03 -22.18
C LEU A 69 -17.74 -10.29 -22.12
N SER A 70 -16.60 -10.26 -22.82
CA SER A 70 -15.56 -11.27 -22.65
C SER A 70 -14.98 -11.10 -21.25
N TRP A 71 -15.64 -11.74 -20.28
CA TRP A 71 -15.16 -11.83 -18.92
C TRP A 71 -14.05 -12.87 -18.85
N SER A 72 -12.81 -12.41 -18.91
CA SER A 72 -11.68 -13.23 -18.48
C SER A 72 -11.58 -13.10 -16.96
N PRO A 73 -11.73 -14.18 -16.17
CA PRO A 73 -11.35 -14.12 -14.76
C PRO A 73 -9.90 -13.63 -14.69
N ALA A 74 -9.61 -12.71 -13.76
CA ALA A 74 -8.24 -12.25 -13.54
C ALA A 74 -7.33 -13.49 -13.42
N PRO A 75 -6.18 -13.52 -14.12
CA PRO A 75 -5.29 -14.67 -14.08
C PRO A 75 -4.99 -15.00 -12.63
N ARG A 76 -5.38 -16.21 -12.21
CA ARG A 76 -5.08 -16.71 -10.87
C ARG A 76 -3.59 -17.00 -10.77
N SER A 77 -3.05 -16.52 -9.66
CA SER A 77 -1.74 -16.80 -9.09
C SER A 77 -0.56 -16.14 -9.80
N PRO A 78 0.02 -15.07 -9.21
CA PRO A 78 1.42 -14.79 -9.45
C PRO A 78 2.26 -16.00 -9.02
N ARG A 79 3.38 -16.20 -9.73
CA ARG A 79 4.36 -17.28 -9.56
C ARG A 79 4.56 -17.59 -8.06
N GLU A 80 4.38 -18.86 -7.65
CA GLU A 80 4.63 -19.30 -6.27
C GLU A 80 6.00 -18.82 -5.82
N MET A 81 6.01 -17.84 -4.92
CA MET A 81 7.22 -17.34 -4.32
C MET A 81 7.56 -18.30 -3.17
N THR A 82 8.69 -19.00 -3.29
CA THR A 82 9.19 -19.81 -2.17
C THR A 82 9.53 -18.87 -1.01
N SER A 83 9.16 -19.24 0.21
CA SER A 83 9.23 -18.39 1.41
C SER A 83 10.62 -17.87 1.79
N ASP A 84 11.66 -18.26 1.08
CA ASP A 84 13.06 -18.10 1.50
C ASP A 84 13.78 -16.93 0.82
N ASP A 85 13.28 -16.43 -0.31
CA ASP A 85 13.89 -15.29 -1.00
C ASP A 85 13.52 -13.98 -0.28
N ILE A 86 14.52 -13.34 0.33
CA ILE A 86 14.37 -12.00 0.89
C ILE A 86 14.75 -11.00 -0.20
N PRO A 87 13.83 -10.13 -0.65
CA PRO A 87 14.15 -9.14 -1.68
C PRO A 87 15.15 -8.11 -1.15
N ALA A 88 16.04 -7.61 -2.01
CA ALA A 88 17.07 -6.63 -1.62
C ALA A 88 16.44 -5.28 -1.22
N VAL A 89 15.34 -4.91 -1.88
CA VAL A 89 14.41 -3.85 -1.49
C VAL A 89 12.96 -4.33 -1.68
N PRO A 90 11.98 -3.86 -0.90
CA PRO A 90 10.58 -4.26 -1.05
C PRO A 90 10.03 -4.14 -2.49
N SER A 91 10.40 -3.09 -3.23
CA SER A 91 9.94 -2.92 -4.63
C SER A 91 10.45 -3.97 -5.63
N ASP A 92 11.42 -4.83 -5.27
CA ASP A 92 11.77 -6.00 -6.10
C ASP A 92 10.56 -6.97 -6.25
N LEU A 93 9.61 -6.93 -5.31
CA LEU A 93 8.37 -7.72 -5.37
C LEU A 93 7.44 -7.31 -6.52
N PHE A 94 7.72 -6.22 -7.23
CA PHE A 94 6.97 -5.81 -8.43
C PHE A 94 7.14 -6.79 -9.59
N GLU A 95 8.19 -7.62 -9.57
CA GLU A 95 8.39 -8.70 -10.53
C GLU A 95 7.37 -9.84 -10.34
N HIS A 96 6.89 -10.03 -9.12
CA HIS A 96 5.88 -11.04 -8.79
C HIS A 96 4.46 -10.53 -8.98
N ARG A 97 4.23 -9.22 -8.90
CA ARG A 97 2.90 -8.64 -9.07
C ARG A 97 3.00 -7.27 -9.71
N ALA A 98 2.26 -7.09 -10.81
CA ALA A 98 2.24 -5.84 -11.54
C ALA A 98 1.79 -4.68 -10.61
N PRO A 99 2.58 -3.59 -10.51
CA PRO A 99 2.22 -2.45 -9.70
C PRO A 99 1.11 -1.61 -10.35
N SER A 100 0.28 -0.99 -9.53
CA SER A 100 -0.63 0.08 -9.93
C SER A 100 0.08 1.43 -9.89
N ILE A 101 -0.45 2.42 -10.61
CA ILE A 101 0.00 3.81 -10.51
C ILE A 101 -1.00 4.60 -9.67
N GLY A 102 -0.50 5.29 -8.64
CA GLY A 102 -1.30 6.11 -7.73
C GLY A 102 -0.62 7.43 -7.38
N ASP A 103 -1.40 8.41 -6.93
CA ASP A 103 -0.87 9.65 -6.40
C ASP A 103 -0.47 9.51 -4.91
N LYS A 104 0.33 10.47 -4.42
CA LYS A 104 0.78 10.49 -3.02
C LYS A 104 -0.38 10.43 -2.02
N ALA A 105 -1.49 11.10 -2.33
CA ALA A 105 -2.66 11.18 -1.45
C ALA A 105 -3.29 9.80 -1.23
N LEU A 106 -3.45 9.02 -2.31
CA LEU A 106 -3.98 7.66 -2.27
C LEU A 106 -3.08 6.75 -1.43
N LEU A 107 -1.76 6.79 -1.66
CA LEU A 107 -0.80 6.00 -0.90
C LEU A 107 -0.83 6.35 0.60
N LEU A 108 -0.90 7.63 0.95
CA LEU A 108 -1.05 8.07 2.34
C LEU A 108 -2.32 7.52 2.97
N THR A 109 -3.45 7.51 2.26
CA THR A 109 -4.70 6.91 2.74
C THR A 109 -4.53 5.42 3.01
N MET A 110 -3.92 4.67 2.09
CA MET A 110 -3.69 3.23 2.24
C MET A 110 -2.74 2.91 3.41
N ALA A 111 -1.60 3.63 3.50
CA ALA A 111 -0.65 3.50 4.59
C ALA A 111 -1.33 3.75 5.95
N ARG A 112 -2.09 4.85 6.06
CA ARG A 112 -2.87 5.17 7.26
C ARG A 112 -3.90 4.09 7.59
N GLY A 113 -4.52 3.47 6.58
CA GLY A 113 -5.45 2.35 6.77
C GLY A 113 -4.80 1.17 7.48
N ILE A 114 -3.59 0.78 7.05
CA ILE A 114 -2.79 -0.29 7.69
C ILE A 114 -2.42 0.12 9.11
N GLU A 115 -1.91 1.34 9.31
CA GLU A 115 -1.51 1.85 10.62
C GLU A 115 -2.68 1.97 11.61
N ASP A 116 -3.86 2.43 11.14
CA ASP A 116 -5.07 2.52 11.95
C ASP A 116 -5.62 1.15 12.31
N PHE A 117 -5.55 0.16 11.39
CA PHE A 117 -5.84 -1.23 11.72
C PHE A 117 -4.91 -1.72 12.82
N ALA A 118 -3.59 -1.53 12.66
CA ALA A 118 -2.62 -1.97 13.65
C ALA A 118 -2.87 -1.34 15.03
N ARG A 119 -3.21 -0.05 15.08
CA ARG A 119 -3.56 0.64 16.33
C ARG A 119 -4.83 0.06 16.99
N ALA A 120 -5.81 -0.39 16.21
CA ALA A 120 -7.06 -0.97 16.70
C ALA A 120 -7.00 -2.50 16.93
N ALA A 121 -6.01 -3.20 16.37
CA ALA A 121 -5.95 -4.67 16.35
C ALA A 121 -6.01 -5.30 17.76
N GLY A 122 -6.79 -6.37 17.91
CA GLY A 122 -6.81 -7.15 19.16
C GLY A 122 -5.61 -8.10 19.32
N GLU A 123 -4.86 -8.32 18.24
CA GLU A 123 -3.64 -9.14 18.21
C GLU A 123 -2.37 -8.27 18.22
N GLN A 124 -1.24 -8.90 18.56
CA GLN A 124 0.09 -8.30 18.44
C GLN A 124 0.57 -8.39 17.00
N LEU A 125 1.12 -7.29 16.47
CA LEU A 125 1.66 -7.21 15.12
C LEU A 125 3.14 -6.80 15.17
N THR A 126 3.91 -7.14 14.15
CA THR A 126 5.14 -6.41 13.83
C THR A 126 4.83 -5.38 12.76
N VAL A 127 5.23 -4.12 12.97
CA VAL A 127 5.01 -3.04 12.01
C VAL A 127 6.35 -2.47 11.57
N GLN A 128 6.65 -2.47 10.28
CA GLN A 128 7.90 -1.96 9.75
C GLN A 128 7.63 -1.03 8.58
N SER A 129 8.32 0.11 8.56
CA SER A 129 8.12 1.11 7.52
C SER A 129 9.43 1.68 6.99
N ALA A 130 9.47 1.90 5.68
CA ALA A 130 10.52 2.66 5.01
C ALA A 130 10.02 4.07 4.70
N PHE A 131 10.70 5.06 5.26
CA PHE A 131 10.54 6.48 5.00
C PHE A 131 11.73 6.95 4.19
N GLN A 132 11.53 7.31 2.93
CA GLN A 132 12.62 7.77 2.04
C GLN A 132 13.65 8.69 2.72
N ARG A 133 13.19 9.65 3.54
CA ARG A 133 14.01 10.63 4.26
C ARG A 133 13.43 10.96 5.63
N SER A 134 14.29 11.27 6.60
CA SER A 134 13.91 11.63 7.97
C SER A 134 12.93 12.81 8.08
N ARG A 135 12.98 13.78 7.16
CA ARG A 135 12.01 14.89 7.10
C ARG A 135 10.54 14.44 6.97
N TRP A 136 10.31 13.23 6.46
CA TRP A 136 8.97 12.65 6.33
C TRP A 136 8.50 11.97 7.63
N PHE A 137 9.39 11.79 8.61
CA PHE A 137 9.09 11.34 9.95
C PHE A 137 8.78 12.55 10.85
N ALA A 138 7.76 13.30 10.45
CA ALA A 138 7.30 14.52 11.12
C ALA A 138 6.68 14.23 12.50
N PRO A 139 6.42 15.25 13.36
CA PRO A 139 5.91 15.04 14.72
C PRO A 139 4.65 14.16 14.82
N ASN A 140 3.70 14.31 13.88
CA ASN A 140 2.50 13.47 13.84
C ASN A 140 2.77 11.99 13.49
N VAL A 141 3.91 11.71 12.84
CA VAL A 141 4.39 10.35 12.55
C VAL A 141 5.11 9.80 13.78
N VAL A 142 5.93 10.61 14.46
CA VAL A 142 6.57 10.26 15.74
C VAL A 142 5.54 9.80 16.76
N GLU A 143 4.51 10.60 17.02
CA GLU A 143 3.43 10.27 17.96
C GLU A 143 2.72 8.97 17.59
N ARG A 144 2.43 8.80 16.29
CA ARG A 144 1.73 7.61 15.78
C ARG A 144 2.58 6.36 15.95
N TYR A 145 3.86 6.39 15.60
CA TYR A 145 4.74 5.23 15.68
C TYR A 145 5.10 4.90 17.13
N ALA A 146 5.22 5.90 18.02
CA ALA A 146 5.34 5.67 19.46
C ALA A 146 4.10 4.95 20.02
N ALA A 147 2.90 5.34 19.60
CA ALA A 147 1.67 4.67 20.01
C ALA A 147 1.59 3.21 19.49
N LEU A 148 2.09 2.94 18.29
CA LEU A 148 2.22 1.57 17.79
C LEU A 148 3.25 0.78 18.61
N ALA A 149 4.43 1.34 18.88
CA ALA A 149 5.50 0.68 19.63
C ALA A 149 5.12 0.39 21.09
N ALA A 150 4.28 1.21 21.70
CA ALA A 150 3.74 0.96 23.04
C ALA A 150 2.82 -0.27 23.11
N LYS A 151 2.25 -0.70 21.97
CA LYS A 151 1.28 -1.80 21.89
C LYS A 151 1.87 -3.07 21.27
N HIS A 152 2.74 -2.92 20.29
CA HIS A 152 3.21 -4.00 19.43
C HIS A 152 4.63 -4.42 19.78
N PRO A 153 4.96 -5.72 19.72
CA PRO A 153 6.26 -6.25 20.16
C PRO A 153 7.43 -5.74 19.33
N PHE A 154 7.19 -5.32 18.08
CA PHE A 154 8.25 -4.78 17.22
C PHE A 154 7.69 -3.73 16.27
N VAL A 155 8.18 -2.51 16.40
CA VAL A 155 7.89 -1.41 15.46
C VAL A 155 9.21 -0.82 14.97
N ALA A 156 9.36 -0.68 13.66
CA ALA A 156 10.57 -0.18 13.05
C ALA A 156 10.35 0.85 11.96
N ALA A 157 11.29 1.77 11.83
CA ALA A 157 11.32 2.81 10.81
C ALA A 157 12.73 2.91 10.21
N VAL A 158 12.85 2.76 8.89
CA VAL A 158 14.12 2.92 8.16
C VAL A 158 14.05 4.11 7.23
N GLY A 159 15.15 4.82 7.07
CA GLY A 159 15.14 6.03 6.24
C GLY A 159 16.45 6.80 6.26
N ALA A 160 16.70 7.56 5.20
CA ALA A 160 17.89 8.40 5.14
C ALA A 160 17.87 9.44 6.27
N GLY A 161 18.88 9.38 7.15
CA GLY A 161 19.03 10.29 8.28
C GLY A 161 18.12 10.02 9.49
N LEU A 162 17.48 8.84 9.60
CA LEU A 162 16.80 8.45 10.84
C LEU A 162 17.81 8.03 11.92
N SER A 163 17.52 8.37 13.18
CA SER A 163 18.28 7.90 14.35
C SER A 163 17.99 6.42 14.62
N PRO A 164 18.81 5.73 15.44
CA PRO A 164 18.54 4.36 15.89
C PRO A 164 17.24 4.19 16.71
N GLU A 165 16.71 5.30 17.25
CA GLU A 165 15.40 5.36 17.90
C GLU A 165 14.72 6.68 17.49
N PRO A 166 13.93 6.70 16.40
CA PRO A 166 13.33 7.92 15.87
C PRO A 166 12.06 8.36 16.62
N ALA A 167 11.49 7.48 17.43
CA ALA A 167 10.40 7.73 18.36
C ALA A 167 10.49 6.73 19.52
N PRO A 168 9.91 7.02 20.70
CA PRO A 168 9.94 6.12 21.85
C PRO A 168 9.53 4.68 21.50
N GLY A 169 10.44 3.72 21.74
CA GLY A 169 10.21 2.30 21.48
C GLY A 169 10.29 1.86 20.02
N VAL A 170 10.50 2.78 19.08
CA VAL A 170 10.61 2.47 17.65
C VAL A 170 12.06 2.18 17.31
N ARG A 171 12.32 1.05 16.65
CA ARG A 171 13.66 0.70 16.17
C ARG A 171 13.97 1.41 14.85
N GLY A 172 15.04 2.19 14.83
CA GLY A 172 15.43 2.98 13.67
C GLY A 172 16.66 2.43 12.94
N ALA A 173 16.72 2.67 11.64
CA ALA A 173 17.96 2.54 10.87
C ALA A 173 18.13 3.68 9.86
N GLY A 174 19.31 4.31 9.92
CA GLY A 174 19.73 5.29 8.93
C GLY A 174 20.14 4.59 7.63
N LEU A 175 19.62 5.06 6.50
CA LEU A 175 19.99 4.59 5.17
C LEU A 175 20.98 5.55 4.49
N ASP A 176 21.80 5.03 3.59
CA ASP A 176 22.59 5.88 2.68
C ASP A 176 21.65 6.48 1.63
N PRO A 177 21.57 7.81 1.45
CA PRO A 177 20.66 8.43 0.48
C PRO A 177 20.87 7.99 -0.98
N SER A 178 22.05 7.44 -1.32
CA SER A 178 22.39 6.95 -2.66
C SER A 178 21.92 5.51 -2.92
N GLU A 179 21.62 4.74 -1.87
CA GLU A 179 21.25 3.34 -2.02
C GLU A 179 19.79 3.18 -2.51
N ARG A 180 19.50 2.04 -3.15
CA ARG A 180 18.15 1.75 -3.68
C ARG A 180 17.07 1.83 -2.59
N PHE A 181 17.38 1.33 -1.40
CA PHE A 181 16.46 1.25 -0.27
C PHE A 181 15.95 2.64 0.18
N ALA A 182 16.76 3.70 0.01
CA ALA A 182 16.36 5.07 0.37
C ALA A 182 15.25 5.65 -0.53
N ARG A 183 14.90 4.97 -1.63
CA ARG A 183 13.80 5.37 -2.53
C ARG A 183 12.48 4.70 -2.18
N GLU A 184 12.51 3.69 -1.32
CA GLU A 184 11.35 2.90 -0.93
C GLU A 184 10.42 3.71 -0.04
N TRP A 185 9.12 3.58 -0.30
CA TRP A 185 8.07 3.91 0.64
C TRP A 185 7.30 2.63 0.90
N THR A 186 7.52 2.02 2.06
CA THR A 186 6.87 0.76 2.41
C THR A 186 6.28 0.84 3.80
N VAL A 187 5.12 0.22 4.02
CA VAL A 187 4.55 -0.06 5.33
C VAL A 187 4.13 -1.53 5.33
N THR A 188 4.56 -2.28 6.33
CA THR A 188 4.18 -3.69 6.54
C THR A 188 3.59 -3.87 7.92
N ALA A 189 2.59 -4.75 8.03
CA ALA A 189 2.01 -5.20 9.28
C ALA A 189 1.81 -6.72 9.20
N VAL A 190 2.41 -7.44 10.16
CA VAL A 190 2.41 -8.92 10.21
C VAL A 190 1.94 -9.37 11.58
N GLY A 191 0.88 -10.17 11.63
CA GLY A 191 0.30 -10.78 12.82
C GLY A 191 0.12 -12.29 12.65
N ALA A 192 -0.64 -12.89 13.55
CA ALA A 192 -1.05 -14.29 13.43
C ALA A 192 -2.10 -14.45 12.32
N HIS A 193 -2.99 -13.47 12.20
CA HIS A 193 -4.12 -13.52 11.26
C HIS A 193 -4.21 -12.31 10.32
N TYR A 194 -3.32 -11.33 10.48
CA TYR A 194 -3.28 -10.16 9.63
C TYR A 194 -1.94 -10.03 8.90
N PHE A 195 -2.01 -9.86 7.59
CA PHE A 195 -0.87 -9.59 6.73
C PHE A 195 -1.27 -8.43 5.83
N ALA A 196 -0.55 -7.33 5.88
CA ALA A 196 -0.75 -6.22 4.95
C ALA A 196 0.57 -5.53 4.63
N ALA A 197 0.77 -5.19 3.37
CA ALA A 197 1.89 -4.39 2.91
C ALA A 197 1.41 -3.39 1.87
N LEU A 198 1.81 -2.12 2.05
CA LEU A 198 1.86 -1.14 0.97
C LEU A 198 3.33 -0.98 0.60
N ILE A 199 3.68 -1.32 -0.63
CA ILE A 199 5.03 -1.18 -1.19
C ILE A 199 4.93 -0.17 -2.32
N ALA A 200 5.69 0.92 -2.24
CA ALA A 200 5.64 1.98 -3.21
C ALA A 200 7.04 2.49 -3.57
N ARG A 201 7.19 2.87 -4.84
CA ARG A 201 8.38 3.48 -5.41
C ARG A 201 7.98 4.74 -6.17
N ASP A 202 8.70 5.82 -5.91
CA ASP A 202 8.51 7.07 -6.63
C ASP A 202 8.92 6.90 -8.10
N ILE A 203 8.07 7.34 -9.03
CA ILE A 203 8.34 7.32 -10.47
C ILE A 203 9.34 8.42 -10.85
N GLY A 204 9.50 9.45 -10.00
CA GLY A 204 10.46 10.53 -10.22
C GLY A 204 9.90 11.68 -11.06
N ASP A 205 8.58 11.87 -11.08
CA ASP A 205 7.96 13.05 -11.67
C ASP A 205 8.38 14.32 -10.89
N THR A 206 9.38 15.05 -11.41
CA THR A 206 9.88 16.28 -10.77
C THR A 206 9.06 17.52 -11.09
N ASP A 207 8.27 17.49 -12.17
CA ASP A 207 7.56 18.66 -12.70
C ASP A 207 6.17 18.85 -12.10
N ARG A 208 5.84 18.08 -11.05
CA ARG A 208 4.54 18.10 -10.36
C ARG A 208 4.68 18.62 -8.93
N PRO A 209 3.65 19.27 -8.38
CA PRO A 209 3.57 19.53 -6.94
C PRO A 209 3.77 18.23 -6.15
N ASP A 210 4.36 18.30 -4.95
CA ASP A 210 4.65 17.11 -4.14
C ASP A 210 3.41 16.26 -3.83
N ALA A 211 2.23 16.89 -3.73
CA ALA A 211 0.94 16.22 -3.54
C ALA A 211 0.50 15.38 -4.75
N ASP A 212 0.93 15.77 -5.96
CA ASP A 212 0.55 15.16 -7.24
C ASP A 212 1.62 14.20 -7.77
N ARG A 213 2.67 13.93 -6.99
CA ARG A 213 3.68 12.93 -7.33
C ARG A 213 3.03 11.57 -7.49
N ARG A 214 3.47 10.85 -8.53
CA ARG A 214 2.98 9.51 -8.86
C ARG A 214 3.96 8.45 -8.40
N PHE A 215 3.41 7.34 -7.96
CA PHE A 215 4.12 6.21 -7.43
C PHE A 215 3.63 4.94 -8.13
N GLU A 216 4.56 4.05 -8.43
CA GLU A 216 4.24 2.65 -8.64
C GLU A 216 4.05 2.03 -7.27
N PHE A 217 2.97 1.28 -7.07
CA PHE A 217 2.70 0.65 -5.79
C PHE A 217 1.96 -0.67 -5.90
N ILE A 218 2.12 -1.49 -4.85
CA ILE A 218 1.31 -2.66 -4.57
C ILE A 218 0.74 -2.51 -3.16
N LEU A 219 -0.57 -2.65 -3.03
CA LEU A 219 -1.22 -2.95 -1.76
C LEU A 219 -1.56 -4.45 -1.77
N THR A 220 -1.09 -5.19 -0.77
CA THR A 220 -1.30 -6.63 -0.71
C THR A 220 -1.46 -7.16 0.70
N HIS A 221 -2.25 -8.22 0.84
CA HIS A 221 -2.46 -9.06 2.02
C HIS A 221 -2.00 -10.50 1.76
N ASP A 222 -1.34 -10.75 0.62
CA ASP A 222 -0.70 -12.03 0.35
C ASP A 222 0.40 -12.27 1.39
N ARG A 223 0.24 -13.34 2.18
CA ARG A 223 1.15 -13.66 3.28
C ARG A 223 2.60 -13.76 2.83
N HIS A 224 2.88 -14.33 1.66
CA HIS A 224 4.25 -14.54 1.18
C HIS A 224 4.90 -13.22 0.80
N LEU A 225 4.19 -12.36 0.05
CA LEU A 225 4.70 -11.03 -0.33
C LEU A 225 4.89 -10.12 0.89
N VAL A 226 3.92 -10.10 1.81
CA VAL A 226 3.99 -9.28 3.02
C VAL A 226 5.17 -9.71 3.90
N VAL A 227 5.34 -11.01 4.14
CA VAL A 227 6.46 -11.52 4.96
C VAL A 227 7.81 -11.24 4.30
N ALA A 228 7.93 -11.41 2.98
CA ALA A 228 9.16 -11.08 2.27
C ALA A 228 9.53 -9.60 2.38
N ALA A 229 8.57 -8.69 2.19
CA ALA A 229 8.77 -7.25 2.38
C ALA A 229 9.17 -6.90 3.82
N ALA A 230 8.49 -7.50 4.82
CA ALA A 230 8.79 -7.29 6.23
C ALA A 230 10.21 -7.78 6.60
N ARG A 231 10.63 -8.94 6.06
CA ARG A 231 12.01 -9.46 6.24
C ARG A 231 13.06 -8.56 5.61
N SER A 232 12.79 -8.00 4.43
CA SER A 232 13.67 -7.02 3.77
C SER A 232 13.88 -5.77 4.63
N LEU A 233 12.80 -5.25 5.23
CA LEU A 233 12.88 -4.13 6.18
C LEU A 233 13.61 -4.50 7.48
N MET A 234 13.30 -5.67 8.04
CA MET A 234 13.89 -6.13 9.29
C MET A 234 15.40 -6.32 9.19
N ALA A 235 15.91 -6.79 8.04
CA ALA A 235 17.34 -6.94 7.77
C ALA A 235 18.11 -5.61 7.82
N ARG A 236 17.44 -4.46 7.72
CA ARG A 236 18.05 -3.12 7.84
C ARG A 236 18.09 -2.60 9.27
N VAL A 237 17.25 -3.14 10.15
CA VAL A 237 17.02 -2.63 11.51
C VAL A 237 17.75 -3.45 12.56
N LEU A 238 17.87 -4.76 12.33
CA LEU A 238 18.64 -5.64 13.21
C LEU A 238 20.14 -5.51 12.92
N PRO A 239 21.01 -5.68 13.93
CA PRO A 239 22.43 -5.78 13.67
C PRO A 239 22.67 -6.97 12.73
N LEU A 240 23.33 -6.74 11.59
CA LEU A 240 23.96 -7.83 10.85
C LEU A 240 24.93 -8.49 11.84
N SER A 241 24.61 -9.71 12.29
CA SER A 241 25.53 -10.50 13.09
C SER A 241 26.83 -10.62 12.31
N ARG A 242 27.94 -10.19 12.93
CA ARG A 242 29.28 -10.33 12.39
C ARG A 242 29.64 -11.79 12.19
#